data_AF-A0A2I4BNW6-F1
#
_entry.id   AF-A0A2I4BNW6-F1
#
_cell.length_a   1.000
_cell.length_b   1.000
_cell.length_c   1.000
_cell.angle_alpha   90.00
_cell.angle_beta   90.00
_cell.angle_gamma   90.00
#
_symmetry.space_group_name_H-M   'P 1'
#
loop_
_entity.id
_entity.type
_entity.pdbx_description
1 polymer ?
#
loop_
_entity_poly.entity_id
_entity_poly.type
_entity_poly.pdbx_seq_one_letter_code
_entity_poly.pdbx_strand_id
1 'polypeptide(L)'
;MKIDEKVVSYFESCSSPVDKEGYLSKKGEIKTSYQKRWFVLKGNLLFYKDRPADKDVIGVIVLEGCTVQLCESEEQFAFSLVWSEPGLRTYKFAAEDQASQESWIKALLSASHSYLALLVMDMEKKYRDALNEFSSKPSKPFVMPSFPTAADASSPSTAASYSAQVLGAGAPLSSNPELQVPNRSANKKSSKMWPQRTSDMVPVGTLAQGLGLGLGLGLVSEDDFMKLHEEFGKEIKELIADWSKKKHGGGFVQEENLIDFG
;
A
#
# COMPACT_ATOMS: atom_id res chain seq x y z
N MET A 1 -13.94 17.64 5.66
CA MET A 1 -14.10 16.29 6.28
C MET A 1 -13.14 16.22 7.46
N LYS A 2 -13.59 15.86 8.67
CA LYS A 2 -12.70 15.74 9.85
C LYS A 2 -12.23 14.30 9.96
N ILE A 3 -10.93 14.06 9.78
CA ILE A 3 -10.31 12.75 9.95
C ILE A 3 -9.68 12.73 11.35
N ASP A 4 -9.93 11.65 12.11
CA ASP A 4 -9.36 11.47 13.45
C ASP A 4 -7.83 11.27 13.36
N GLU A 5 -7.08 11.96 14.22
CA GLU A 5 -5.62 11.90 14.28
C GLU A 5 -5.09 10.47 14.45
N LYS A 6 -5.79 9.62 15.23
CA LYS A 6 -5.42 8.22 15.42
C LYS A 6 -5.52 7.42 14.13
N VAL A 7 -6.51 7.75 13.29
CA VAL A 7 -6.70 7.11 11.98
C VAL A 7 -5.58 7.53 11.03
N VAL A 8 -5.20 8.81 11.01
CA VAL A 8 -4.10 9.31 10.19
C VAL A 8 -2.78 8.62 10.57
N SER A 9 -2.47 8.56 11.85
CA SER A 9 -1.26 7.90 12.36
C SER A 9 -1.27 6.39 12.08
N TYR A 10 -2.42 5.73 12.16
CA TYR A 10 -2.55 4.32 11.78
C TYR A 10 -2.19 4.09 10.31
N PHE A 11 -2.75 4.88 9.38
CA PHE A 11 -2.45 4.75 7.95
C PHE A 11 -0.99 5.06 7.62
N GLU A 12 -0.39 6.05 8.30
CA GLU A 12 1.04 6.32 8.14
C GLU A 12 1.90 5.17 8.66
N SER A 13 1.51 4.53 9.77
CA SER A 13 2.23 3.38 10.33
C SER A 13 1.97 2.05 9.59
N CYS A 14 1.04 2.03 8.63
CA CYS A 14 0.68 0.83 7.90
C CYS A 14 1.88 0.28 7.11
N SER A 15 1.93 -1.05 6.96
CA SER A 15 3.00 -1.78 6.28
C SER A 15 3.00 -1.61 4.75
N SER A 16 2.18 -0.70 4.22
CA SER A 16 2.20 -0.36 2.79
C SER A 16 3.56 0.24 2.42
N PRO A 17 4.10 -0.08 1.22
CA PRO A 17 5.34 0.50 0.75
C PRO A 17 5.23 2.03 0.68
N VAL A 18 6.37 2.69 0.93
CA VAL A 18 6.51 4.14 0.72
C VAL A 18 6.89 4.36 -0.74
N ASP A 19 6.08 5.13 -1.47
CA ASP A 19 6.34 5.45 -2.87
C ASP A 19 7.42 6.50 -3.01
N LYS A 20 7.42 7.49 -2.10
CA LYS A 20 8.44 8.52 -2.01
C LYS A 20 8.43 9.18 -0.63
N GLU A 21 9.61 9.56 -0.14
CA GLU A 21 9.76 10.39 1.04
C GLU A 21 10.86 11.43 0.85
N GLY A 22 10.83 12.49 1.63
CA GLY A 22 11.80 13.57 1.53
C GLY A 22 11.31 14.90 2.08
N TYR A 23 12.20 15.89 2.14
CA TYR A 23 11.83 17.24 2.53
C TYR A 23 11.18 18.00 1.36
N LEU A 24 10.16 18.79 1.70
CA LEU A 24 9.63 19.84 0.84
C LEU A 24 9.34 21.07 1.69
N SER A 25 9.52 22.24 1.08
CA SER A 25 9.09 23.51 1.66
C SER A 25 7.62 23.73 1.29
N LYS A 26 6.73 23.69 2.28
CA LYS A 26 5.28 23.89 2.09
C LYS A 26 4.90 25.32 2.46
N LYS A 27 4.16 26.00 1.58
CA LYS A 27 3.59 27.32 1.88
C LYS A 27 2.45 27.17 2.91
N GLY A 28 2.50 27.96 3.97
CA GLY A 28 1.37 28.06 4.89
C GLY A 28 0.19 28.78 4.24
N GLU A 29 -1.00 28.50 4.74
CA GLU A 29 -2.24 29.10 4.24
C GLU A 29 -2.50 30.47 4.87
N ILE A 30 -2.44 30.53 6.20
CA ILE A 30 -2.57 31.79 6.95
C ILE A 30 -1.25 32.57 6.93
N LYS A 31 -0.16 31.89 7.29
CA LYS A 31 1.19 32.43 7.20
C LYS A 31 1.74 32.06 5.83
N THR A 32 1.87 33.02 4.94
CA THR A 32 2.35 32.80 3.56
C THR A 32 3.82 32.41 3.48
N SER A 33 4.52 32.21 4.60
CA SER A 33 5.89 31.71 4.64
C SER A 33 5.95 30.23 4.28
N TYR A 34 7.07 29.84 3.67
CA TYR A 34 7.41 28.45 3.39
C TYR A 34 8.01 27.80 4.63
N GLN A 35 7.54 26.60 4.98
CA GLN A 35 8.07 25.78 6.07
C GLN A 35 8.56 24.45 5.53
N LYS A 36 9.81 24.11 5.86
CA LYS A 36 10.37 22.80 5.55
C LYS A 36 9.67 21.73 6.40
N ARG A 37 9.10 20.72 5.76
CA ARG A 37 8.45 19.57 6.39
C ARG A 37 8.91 18.28 5.73
N TRP A 38 8.91 17.19 6.49
CA TRP A 38 9.18 15.86 5.94
C TRP A 38 7.89 15.27 5.38
N PHE A 39 7.89 14.87 4.10
CA PHE A 39 6.75 14.30 3.41
C PHE A 39 6.95 12.81 3.17
N VAL A 40 5.87 12.05 3.30
CA VAL A 40 5.82 10.61 3.01
C VAL A 40 4.59 10.33 2.16
N LEU A 41 4.82 9.83 0.95
CA LEU A 41 3.79 9.42 0.01
C LEU A 41 3.57 7.91 0.11
N LYS A 42 2.33 7.51 0.37
CA LYS A 42 1.88 6.11 0.38
C LYS A 42 0.55 5.99 -0.36
N GLY A 43 0.55 5.34 -1.51
CA GLY A 43 -0.60 5.29 -2.40
C GLY A 43 -1.03 6.70 -2.80
N ASN A 44 -2.29 7.05 -2.54
CA ASN A 44 -2.86 8.38 -2.81
C ASN A 44 -2.85 9.32 -1.59
N LEU A 45 -2.14 8.95 -0.51
CA LEU A 45 -2.05 9.74 0.71
C LEU A 45 -0.66 10.34 0.87
N LEU A 46 -0.61 11.67 1.00
CA LEU A 46 0.62 12.41 1.23
C LEU A 46 0.63 12.94 2.68
N PHE A 47 1.39 12.27 3.54
CA PHE A 47 1.56 12.65 4.94
C PHE A 47 2.69 13.66 5.09
N TYR A 48 2.60 14.53 6.10
CA TYR A 48 3.71 15.40 6.46
C TYR A 48 3.92 15.53 7.96
N LYS A 49 5.20 15.62 8.34
CA LYS A 49 5.72 15.67 9.70
C LYS A 49 6.71 16.83 9.85
N ASP A 50 7.05 17.19 11.08
CA ASP A 50 8.09 18.20 11.31
C ASP A 50 9.46 17.61 10.97
N ARG A 51 9.73 16.40 11.50
CA ARG A 51 10.95 15.65 11.27
C ARG A 51 10.63 14.19 10.93
N PRO A 52 11.53 13.49 10.22
CA PRO A 52 11.34 12.07 9.88
C PRO A 52 11.27 11.16 11.11
N ALA A 53 11.89 11.54 12.23
CA ALA A 53 11.90 10.75 13.46
C ALA A 53 10.62 10.91 14.29
N ASP A 54 9.76 11.87 13.93
CA ASP A 54 8.55 12.16 14.69
C ASP A 54 7.49 11.09 14.40
N LYS A 55 6.82 10.65 15.48
CA LYS A 55 5.71 9.70 15.37
C LYS A 55 4.43 10.38 14.95
N ASP A 56 4.27 11.65 15.33
CA ASP A 56 3.04 12.39 15.15
C ASP A 56 2.99 12.99 13.75
N VAL A 57 1.89 12.71 13.05
CA VAL A 57 1.62 13.26 11.72
C VAL A 57 0.93 14.60 11.87
N ILE A 58 1.47 15.64 11.23
CA ILE A 58 0.89 16.99 11.30
C ILE A 58 -0.32 17.10 10.38
N GLY A 59 -0.32 16.37 9.27
CA GLY A 59 -1.48 16.28 8.42
C GLY A 59 -1.30 15.33 7.27
N VAL A 60 -2.41 15.12 6.58
CA VAL A 60 -2.51 14.28 5.40
C VAL A 60 -3.20 15.06 4.29
N ILE A 61 -2.69 14.90 3.08
CA ILE A 61 -3.27 15.45 1.85
C ILE A 61 -3.71 14.25 1.01
N VAL A 62 -4.99 14.21 0.68
CA VAL A 62 -5.57 13.19 -0.20
C VAL A 62 -5.38 13.66 -1.64
N LEU A 63 -4.62 12.91 -2.43
CA LEU A 63 -4.26 13.28 -3.80
C LEU A 63 -5.35 12.97 -4.84
N GLU A 64 -6.50 12.46 -4.38
CA GLU A 64 -7.63 12.15 -5.24
C GLU A 64 -8.17 13.42 -5.90
N GLY A 65 -8.30 13.39 -7.24
CA GLY A 65 -8.73 14.55 -8.01
C GLY A 65 -7.76 15.74 -8.04
N CYS A 66 -6.51 15.56 -7.56
CA CYS A 66 -5.52 16.63 -7.61
C CYS A 66 -4.87 16.74 -9.00
N THR A 67 -4.56 17.97 -9.39
CA THR A 67 -3.76 18.32 -10.56
C THR A 67 -2.47 18.95 -10.09
N VAL A 68 -1.34 18.41 -10.54
CA VAL A 68 -0.01 18.97 -10.26
C VAL A 68 0.29 20.05 -11.29
N GLN A 69 0.60 21.27 -10.84
CA GLN A 69 0.96 22.39 -11.71
C GLN A 69 2.31 22.97 -11.29
N LEU A 70 3.18 23.20 -12.27
CA LEU A 70 4.37 24.02 -12.07
C LEU A 70 3.94 25.46 -11.79
N CYS A 71 4.57 26.11 -10.82
CA CYS A 71 4.26 27.50 -10.51
C CYS A 71 5.54 28.32 -10.39
N GLU A 72 5.49 29.54 -10.90
CA GLU A 72 6.49 30.55 -10.58
C GLU A 72 6.17 31.10 -9.19
N SER A 73 7.15 31.05 -8.29
CA SER A 73 7.04 31.54 -6.92
C SER A 73 8.34 32.22 -6.52
N GLU A 74 8.37 32.81 -5.33
CA GLU A 74 9.59 33.36 -4.72
C GLU A 74 10.66 32.28 -4.51
N GLU A 75 10.22 31.05 -4.25
CA GLU A 75 11.08 29.87 -4.13
C GLU A 75 11.35 29.23 -5.50
N GLN A 76 12.59 28.81 -5.72
CA GLN A 76 12.98 28.03 -6.89
C GLN A 76 12.33 26.63 -6.84
N PHE A 77 12.13 26.03 -8.01
CA PHE A 77 11.62 24.65 -8.12
C PHE A 77 10.25 24.46 -7.45
N ALA A 78 9.37 25.47 -7.58
CA ALA A 78 8.05 25.47 -6.98
C ALA A 78 7.00 24.74 -7.84
N PHE A 79 6.07 24.08 -7.18
CA PHE A 79 4.92 23.42 -7.79
C PHE A 79 3.71 23.47 -6.85
N SER A 80 2.53 23.17 -7.36
CA SER A 80 1.30 23.22 -6.59
C SER A 80 0.36 22.06 -6.90
N LEU A 81 -0.41 21.68 -5.89
CA LEU A 81 -1.54 20.76 -5.99
C LEU A 81 -2.82 21.57 -5.96
N VAL A 82 -3.61 21.44 -7.03
CA VAL A 82 -4.87 22.14 -7.23
C VAL A 82 -5.96 21.10 -7.45
N TRP A 83 -7.15 21.32 -6.89
CA TRP A 83 -8.31 20.49 -7.16
C TRP A 83 -9.30 21.27 -8.02
N SER A 84 -10.02 20.57 -8.88
CA SER A 84 -11.04 21.18 -9.76
C SER A 84 -12.27 21.64 -8.99
N GLU A 85 -12.54 21.04 -7.83
CA GLU A 85 -13.69 21.39 -7.00
C GLU A 85 -13.50 22.77 -6.34
N PRO A 86 -14.47 23.70 -6.50
CA PRO A 86 -14.37 25.03 -5.91
C PRO A 86 -14.40 24.96 -4.38
N GLY A 87 -13.54 25.75 -3.75
CA GLY A 87 -13.42 25.82 -2.29
C GLY A 87 -12.41 24.82 -1.69
N LEU A 88 -11.78 23.96 -2.50
CA LEU A 88 -10.68 23.14 -2.02
C LEU A 88 -9.36 23.94 -1.97
N ARG A 89 -8.62 23.71 -0.90
CA ARG A 89 -7.34 24.35 -0.65
C ARG A 89 -6.30 23.99 -1.72
N THR A 90 -5.60 24.99 -2.22
CA THR A 90 -4.40 24.82 -3.05
C THR A 90 -3.16 24.68 -2.17
N TYR A 91 -2.37 23.62 -2.36
CA TYR A 91 -1.10 23.47 -1.67
C TYR A 91 0.05 23.87 -2.58
N LYS A 92 0.92 24.77 -2.12
CA LYS A 92 2.16 25.14 -2.83
C LYS A 92 3.37 24.55 -2.12
N PHE A 93 4.27 24.00 -2.91
CA PHE A 93 5.50 23.37 -2.46
C PHE A 93 6.69 23.94 -3.23
N ALA A 94 7.88 23.80 -2.65
CA ALA A 94 9.15 24.02 -3.30
C ALA A 94 10.11 22.90 -2.89
N ALA A 95 10.87 22.39 -3.86
CA ALA A 95 11.91 21.40 -3.65
C ALA A 95 13.29 22.08 -3.51
N GLU A 96 14.27 21.33 -3.00
CA GLU A 96 15.64 21.85 -2.82
C GLU A 96 16.39 22.02 -4.16
N ASP A 97 16.06 21.19 -5.15
CA ASP A 97 16.64 21.22 -6.48
C ASP A 97 15.64 20.73 -7.56
N GLN A 98 16.01 20.94 -8.83
CA GLN A 98 15.22 20.53 -10.00
C GLN A 98 14.94 19.01 -10.03
N ALA A 99 15.94 18.19 -9.73
CA ALA A 99 15.82 16.73 -9.80
C ALA A 99 14.82 16.20 -8.75
N SER A 100 14.84 16.79 -7.55
CA SER A 100 13.92 16.54 -6.46
C SER A 100 12.52 16.97 -6.83
N GLN A 101 12.35 18.15 -7.43
CA GLN A 101 11.07 18.63 -7.94
C GLN A 101 10.47 17.65 -8.94
N GLU A 102 11.23 17.27 -9.98
CA GLU A 102 10.79 16.32 -11.01
C GLU A 102 10.43 14.96 -10.40
N SER A 103 11.26 14.47 -9.47
CA SER A 103 11.00 13.22 -8.78
C SER A 103 9.71 13.28 -7.94
N TRP A 104 9.44 14.40 -7.26
CA TRP A 104 8.21 14.60 -6.51
C TRP A 104 6.99 14.71 -7.43
N ILE A 105 7.06 15.51 -8.48
CA ILE A 105 5.97 15.64 -9.47
C ILE A 105 5.65 14.28 -10.08
N LYS A 106 6.67 13.51 -10.48
CA LYS A 106 6.48 12.18 -11.04
C LYS A 106 5.76 11.25 -10.07
N ALA A 107 6.20 11.21 -8.80
CA ALA A 107 5.58 10.38 -7.78
C ALA A 107 4.12 10.77 -7.51
N LEU A 108 3.84 12.07 -7.41
CA LEU A 108 2.49 12.61 -7.19
C LEU A 108 1.54 12.30 -8.37
N LEU A 109 2.02 12.41 -9.61
CA LEU A 109 1.25 12.06 -10.79
C LEU A 109 0.94 10.55 -10.85
N SER A 110 1.91 9.70 -10.49
CA SER A 110 1.70 8.25 -10.45
C SER A 110 0.78 7.78 -9.32
N ALA A 111 0.67 8.57 -8.24
CA ALA A 111 -0.23 8.30 -7.13
C ALA A 111 -1.70 8.61 -7.42
N SER A 112 -1.99 9.35 -8.49
CA SER A 112 -3.35 9.72 -8.85
C SER A 112 -4.18 8.51 -9.30
N HIS A 113 -5.43 8.44 -8.87
CA HIS A 113 -6.35 7.37 -9.31
C HIS A 113 -6.54 7.36 -10.83
N SER A 114 -6.58 8.54 -11.46
CA SER A 114 -6.65 8.66 -12.93
C SER A 114 -5.53 7.91 -13.64
N TYR A 115 -4.31 7.99 -13.12
CA TYR A 115 -3.17 7.25 -13.68
C TYR A 115 -3.35 5.74 -13.50
N LEU A 116 -3.75 5.29 -12.30
CA LEU A 116 -4.00 3.87 -12.03
C LEU A 116 -5.12 3.31 -12.91
N ALA A 117 -6.21 4.05 -13.10
CA ALA A 117 -7.32 3.65 -13.96
C ALA A 117 -6.86 3.50 -15.42
N LEU A 118 -6.10 4.48 -15.96
CA LEU A 118 -5.54 4.40 -17.31
C LEU A 118 -4.59 3.21 -17.47
N LEU A 119 -3.76 2.94 -16.47
CA LEU A 119 -2.84 1.80 -16.48
C LEU A 119 -3.61 0.47 -16.49
N VAL A 120 -4.64 0.33 -15.66
CA VAL A 120 -5.50 -0.86 -15.63
C VAL A 120 -6.17 -1.07 -17.00
N MET A 121 -6.76 -0.02 -17.57
CA MET A 121 -7.40 -0.09 -18.90
C MET A 121 -6.42 -0.54 -20.00
N ASP A 122 -5.20 0.01 -20.01
CA ASP A 122 -4.15 -0.36 -20.96
C ASP A 122 -3.67 -1.80 -20.77
N MET A 123 -3.47 -2.25 -19.53
CA MET A 123 -3.08 -3.63 -19.22
C MET A 123 -4.16 -4.63 -19.63
N GLU A 124 -5.43 -4.34 -19.33
CA GLU A 124 -6.55 -5.19 -19.76
C GLU A 124 -6.64 -5.31 -21.27
N LYS A 125 -6.41 -4.21 -22.00
CA LYS A 125 -6.38 -4.23 -23.46
C LYS A 125 -5.26 -5.13 -23.97
N LYS A 126 -4.03 -4.97 -23.46
CA LYS A 126 -2.89 -5.81 -23.81
C LYS A 126 -3.15 -7.29 -23.54
N TYR A 127 -3.82 -7.60 -22.43
CA TYR A 127 -4.21 -8.96 -22.11
C TYR A 127 -5.22 -9.54 -23.12
N ARG A 128 -6.25 -8.77 -23.51
CA ARG A 128 -7.22 -9.18 -24.55
C ARG A 128 -6.55 -9.40 -25.90
N ASP A 129 -5.65 -8.51 -26.31
CA ASP A 129 -4.94 -8.61 -27.58
C ASP A 129 -4.04 -9.87 -27.62
N ALA A 130 -3.33 -10.16 -26.51
CA ALA A 130 -2.51 -11.36 -26.39
C ALA A 130 -3.33 -12.66 -26.42
N LEU A 131 -4.51 -12.68 -25.80
CA LEU A 131 -5.43 -13.83 -25.87
C LEU A 131 -5.92 -14.07 -27.30
N ASN A 132 -6.28 -13.00 -28.02
CA ASN A 132 -6.70 -13.09 -29.42
C ASN A 132 -5.57 -13.61 -30.32
N GLU A 133 -4.32 -13.20 -30.08
CA GLU A 133 -3.16 -13.71 -30.82
C GLU A 133 -2.90 -15.20 -30.55
N PHE A 134 -3.12 -15.66 -29.31
CA PHE A 134 -3.02 -17.08 -28.95
C PHE A 134 -4.11 -17.94 -29.61
N SER A 135 -5.34 -17.44 -29.71
CA SER A 135 -6.44 -18.18 -30.35
C SER A 135 -6.36 -18.19 -31.88
N SER A 136 -5.64 -17.26 -32.50
CA SER A 136 -5.53 -17.13 -33.96
C SER A 136 -4.31 -17.82 -34.57
N LYS A 137 -3.40 -18.35 -33.74
CA LYS A 137 -2.29 -19.20 -34.22
C LYS A 137 -2.82 -20.61 -34.52
N PRO A 138 -2.75 -21.08 -35.77
CA PRO A 138 -3.09 -22.47 -36.08
C PRO A 138 -2.08 -23.36 -35.37
N SER A 139 -2.56 -24.20 -34.46
CA SER A 139 -1.79 -25.31 -33.92
C SER A 139 -1.30 -26.15 -35.09
N LYS A 140 0.00 -26.03 -35.43
CA LYS A 140 0.64 -26.99 -36.33
C LYS A 140 0.43 -28.36 -35.67
N PRO A 141 -0.18 -29.34 -36.36
CA PRO A 141 -0.28 -30.68 -35.80
C PRO A 141 1.14 -31.13 -35.50
N PHE A 142 1.40 -31.47 -34.23
CA PHE A 142 2.66 -32.06 -33.83
C PHE A 142 2.77 -33.39 -34.58
N VAL A 143 3.55 -33.41 -35.66
CA VAL A 143 3.91 -34.64 -36.36
C VAL A 143 5.01 -35.27 -35.54
N MET A 144 4.67 -36.35 -34.84
CA MET A 144 5.63 -37.17 -34.12
C MET A 144 6.64 -37.73 -35.14
N PRO A 145 7.95 -37.56 -34.96
CA PRO A 145 8.93 -38.17 -35.84
C PRO A 145 8.79 -39.69 -35.76
N SER A 146 8.44 -40.32 -36.87
CA SER A 146 8.41 -41.78 -36.98
C SER A 146 9.84 -42.30 -36.89
N PHE A 147 10.18 -42.93 -35.77
CA PHE A 147 11.44 -43.67 -35.64
C PHE A 147 11.36 -44.95 -36.48
N PRO A 148 12.28 -45.19 -37.42
CA PRO A 148 12.34 -46.45 -38.14
C PRO A 148 12.68 -47.57 -37.15
N THR A 149 11.81 -48.58 -37.11
CA THR A 149 12.03 -49.85 -36.42
C THR A 149 13.32 -50.49 -36.91
N ALA A 150 14.18 -50.82 -35.96
CA ALA A 150 15.48 -51.45 -36.18
C ALA A 150 15.35 -52.77 -36.96
N ALA A 151 16.18 -52.92 -37.98
CA ALA A 151 16.66 -54.21 -38.41
C ALA A 151 18.20 -54.16 -38.45
N ASP A 152 18.77 -55.01 -37.61
CA ASP A 152 20.08 -55.65 -37.71
C ASP A 152 21.39 -54.86 -37.43
N ALA A 153 21.94 -55.23 -36.27
CA ALA A 153 23.24 -55.87 -36.11
C ALA A 153 24.45 -55.04 -35.63
N SER A 154 24.92 -55.48 -34.45
CA SER A 154 26.31 -55.54 -33.97
C SER A 154 27.08 -54.25 -33.68
N SER A 155 27.28 -54.02 -32.37
CA SER A 155 28.39 -53.23 -31.80
C SER A 155 29.77 -53.83 -32.19
N PRO A 156 30.87 -53.06 -32.14
CA PRO A 156 31.55 -52.92 -30.85
C PRO A 156 32.09 -51.52 -30.54
N SER A 157 32.40 -51.38 -29.26
CA SER A 157 32.91 -50.23 -28.53
C SER A 157 34.33 -49.81 -28.94
N THR A 158 34.58 -48.51 -29.08
CA THR A 158 35.91 -47.93 -28.89
C THR A 158 35.78 -46.52 -28.32
N ALA A 159 36.28 -46.34 -27.10
CA ALA A 159 36.39 -45.05 -26.45
C ALA A 159 37.50 -44.22 -27.12
N ALA A 160 37.17 -43.03 -27.58
CA ALA A 160 38.13 -42.05 -28.07
C ALA A 160 38.46 -41.05 -26.97
N SER A 161 39.68 -41.17 -26.43
CA SER A 161 40.33 -40.18 -25.58
C SER A 161 40.67 -38.93 -26.41
N TYR A 162 40.36 -37.73 -25.91
CA TYR A 162 40.91 -36.50 -26.46
C TYR A 162 41.76 -35.78 -25.40
N SER A 163 42.96 -35.41 -25.85
CA SER A 163 44.05 -34.82 -25.09
C SER A 163 43.79 -33.35 -24.76
N ALA A 164 44.18 -32.93 -23.55
CA ALA A 164 44.28 -31.53 -23.15
C ALA A 164 45.58 -30.91 -23.70
N GLN A 165 45.49 -29.69 -24.24
CA GLN A 165 46.65 -28.83 -24.47
C GLN A 165 46.48 -27.50 -23.74
N VAL A 166 47.48 -27.18 -22.93
CA VAL A 166 47.70 -25.92 -22.22
C VAL A 166 48.90 -25.25 -22.87
N LEU A 167 48.76 -24.00 -23.32
CA LEU A 167 49.84 -23.00 -23.38
C LEU A 167 49.21 -21.62 -23.16
N GLY A 168 49.84 -20.81 -22.32
CA GLY A 168 49.27 -19.55 -21.80
C GLY A 168 50.07 -18.29 -22.12
N ALA A 169 49.89 -17.34 -21.20
CA ALA A 169 50.57 -16.05 -21.00
C ALA A 169 50.03 -14.82 -21.77
N GLY A 170 49.42 -13.92 -21.00
CA GLY A 170 49.15 -12.52 -21.33
C GLY A 170 48.32 -11.84 -20.23
N ALA A 171 48.96 -11.00 -19.42
CA ALA A 171 48.36 -10.19 -18.33
C ALA A 171 48.57 -8.69 -18.63
N PRO A 172 48.12 -7.73 -17.79
CA PRO A 172 46.77 -7.49 -17.23
C PRO A 172 46.33 -6.02 -17.43
N LEU A 173 45.06 -5.66 -17.16
CA LEU A 173 44.68 -4.33 -16.62
C LEU A 173 43.18 -4.23 -16.21
N SER A 174 43.01 -3.82 -14.95
CA SER A 174 42.02 -2.89 -14.39
C SER A 174 40.57 -3.29 -14.03
N SER A 175 40.31 -3.11 -12.71
CA SER A 175 39.12 -2.53 -12.01
C SER A 175 37.82 -3.33 -11.81
N ASN A 176 37.72 -4.00 -10.64
CA ASN A 176 36.71 -3.96 -9.54
C ASN A 176 35.17 -3.83 -9.81
N PRO A 177 34.29 -4.14 -8.80
CA PRO A 177 34.33 -5.18 -7.76
C PRO A 177 32.97 -5.89 -7.48
N GLU A 178 33.08 -6.93 -6.65
CA GLU A 178 32.05 -7.72 -5.95
C GLU A 178 30.96 -6.95 -5.18
N LEU A 179 29.76 -7.56 -5.12
CA LEU A 179 28.82 -7.45 -4.01
C LEU A 179 28.91 -8.73 -3.17
N GLN A 180 29.75 -8.70 -2.14
CA GLN A 180 29.72 -9.66 -1.04
C GLN A 180 28.72 -9.20 0.03
N VAL A 181 27.85 -10.12 0.40
CA VAL A 181 26.85 -10.01 1.48
C VAL A 181 27.56 -10.14 2.84
N PRO A 182 27.40 -9.21 3.79
CA PRO A 182 27.92 -9.38 5.14
C PRO A 182 27.04 -10.31 5.97
N ASN A 183 27.66 -11.39 6.42
CA ASN A 183 27.21 -12.22 7.53
C ASN A 183 27.38 -11.46 8.86
N ARG A 184 26.36 -11.40 9.72
CA ARG A 184 26.53 -10.96 11.12
C ARG A 184 25.62 -11.69 12.10
N SER A 185 26.25 -12.64 12.80
CA SER A 185 26.12 -13.02 14.21
C SER A 185 24.76 -12.89 14.89
N ALA A 186 24.18 -14.05 15.18
CA ALA A 186 23.11 -14.26 16.14
C ALA A 186 23.49 -13.77 17.55
N ASN A 187 22.69 -12.86 18.10
CA ASN A 187 22.71 -12.53 19.51
C ASN A 187 21.39 -12.98 20.13
N LYS A 188 21.45 -14.04 20.94
CA LYS A 188 20.34 -14.58 21.74
C LYS A 188 19.99 -13.58 22.83
N LYS A 189 18.78 -13.03 22.82
CA LYS A 189 18.09 -12.52 24.03
C LYS A 189 16.58 -12.53 23.80
N SER A 190 15.95 -13.49 24.47
CA SER A 190 14.51 -13.73 24.56
C SER A 190 13.77 -12.54 25.19
N SER A 191 12.63 -12.16 24.62
CA SER A 191 11.64 -11.29 25.25
C SER A 191 10.46 -12.12 25.77
N LYS A 192 10.10 -11.84 27.02
CA LYS A 192 9.12 -12.54 27.85
C LYS A 192 7.68 -12.32 27.34
N MET A 193 6.91 -13.40 27.30
CA MET A 193 5.49 -13.44 26.96
C MET A 193 4.64 -12.78 28.05
N TRP A 194 3.67 -11.97 27.64
CA TRP A 194 2.59 -11.50 28.52
C TRP A 194 1.40 -12.46 28.42
N PRO A 195 0.56 -12.60 29.47
CA PRO A 195 -0.52 -13.58 29.49
C PRO A 195 -1.66 -13.20 28.53
N GLN A 196 -1.94 -14.10 27.59
CA GLN A 196 -3.11 -14.07 26.74
C GLN A 196 -4.31 -14.60 27.56
N ARG A 197 -5.32 -13.76 27.77
CA ARG A 197 -6.57 -14.16 28.45
C ARG A 197 -7.39 -14.97 27.46
N THR A 198 -7.49 -16.27 27.72
CA THR A 198 -8.30 -17.25 27.00
C THR A 198 -9.78 -16.90 27.12
N SER A 199 -10.48 -16.80 25.98
CA SER A 199 -11.92 -17.06 25.90
C SER A 199 -12.08 -18.47 25.34
N ASP A 200 -12.65 -19.36 26.15
CA ASP A 200 -12.90 -20.76 25.82
C ASP A 200 -13.73 -20.92 24.55
N MET A 201 -13.18 -21.65 23.56
CA MET A 201 -13.97 -22.38 22.59
C MET A 201 -13.40 -23.77 22.41
N VAL A 202 -14.16 -24.76 22.86
CA VAL A 202 -13.87 -26.19 22.72
C VAL A 202 -14.03 -26.59 21.24
N PRO A 203 -13.06 -27.27 20.62
CA PRO A 203 -13.24 -27.90 19.32
C PRO A 203 -13.73 -29.34 19.53
N VAL A 204 -14.87 -29.71 18.94
CA VAL A 204 -15.30 -31.12 18.92
C VAL A 204 -15.51 -31.54 17.48
N GLY A 205 -14.53 -32.30 16.98
CA GLY A 205 -14.70 -33.18 15.83
C GLY A 205 -14.88 -34.62 16.29
N THR A 206 -15.97 -35.23 15.85
CA THR A 206 -16.13 -36.67 15.56
C THR A 206 -16.44 -37.61 16.73
N LEU A 207 -17.74 -37.93 16.90
CA LEU A 207 -18.19 -39.32 16.93
C LEU A 207 -19.59 -39.44 16.29
N ALA A 208 -19.75 -40.49 15.50
CA ALA A 208 -20.90 -40.75 14.64
C ALA A 208 -22.06 -41.45 15.37
N GLN A 209 -23.21 -41.46 14.66
CA GLN A 209 -24.36 -42.37 14.71
C GLN A 209 -25.65 -41.83 15.37
N GLY A 210 -26.74 -41.89 14.58
CA GLY A 210 -28.09 -42.14 15.12
C GLY A 210 -29.16 -41.11 14.84
N LEU A 211 -29.67 -41.09 13.60
CA LEU A 211 -31.08 -40.87 13.22
C LEU A 211 -31.88 -39.72 13.89
N GLY A 212 -31.98 -38.61 13.15
CA GLY A 212 -33.23 -37.92 12.84
C GLY A 212 -33.98 -37.19 13.97
N LEU A 213 -33.85 -35.86 14.02
CA LEU A 213 -34.92 -34.83 14.01
C LEU A 213 -34.34 -33.47 14.44
N GLY A 214 -34.77 -32.40 13.76
CA GLY A 214 -34.76 -31.02 14.30
C GLY A 214 -33.68 -30.06 13.77
N LEU A 215 -33.91 -29.46 12.60
CA LEU A 215 -33.33 -28.16 12.27
C LEU A 215 -34.00 -27.10 13.15
N GLY A 216 -33.25 -26.52 14.09
CA GLY A 216 -33.66 -25.41 14.93
C GLY A 216 -32.57 -24.35 14.98
N LEU A 217 -32.20 -23.79 13.82
CA LEU A 217 -31.49 -22.51 13.79
C LEU A 217 -32.46 -21.48 14.37
N GLY A 218 -32.12 -20.92 15.53
CA GLY A 218 -32.88 -19.85 16.17
C GLY A 218 -32.91 -18.63 15.28
N LEU A 219 -33.93 -18.56 14.41
CA LEU A 219 -34.36 -17.33 13.78
C LEU A 219 -34.84 -16.43 14.92
N VAL A 220 -34.07 -15.37 15.22
CA VAL A 220 -34.61 -14.23 15.95
C VAL A 220 -35.83 -13.78 15.16
N SER A 221 -37.01 -13.82 15.77
CA SER A 221 -38.23 -13.44 15.08
C SER A 221 -38.08 -12.01 14.56
N GLU A 222 -38.70 -11.68 13.43
CA GLU A 222 -38.73 -10.30 12.93
C GLU A 222 -39.29 -9.35 14.02
N ASP A 223 -40.25 -9.84 14.81
CA ASP A 223 -40.80 -9.14 15.97
C ASP A 223 -39.77 -8.90 17.08
N ASP A 224 -38.85 -9.85 17.32
CA ASP A 224 -37.79 -9.73 18.32
C ASP A 224 -36.74 -8.70 17.86
N PHE A 225 -36.41 -8.69 16.57
CA PHE A 225 -35.50 -7.70 15.98
C PHE A 225 -36.09 -6.28 16.04
N MET A 226 -37.37 -6.12 15.68
CA MET A 226 -38.05 -4.81 15.73
C MET A 226 -38.12 -4.28 17.17
N LYS A 227 -38.44 -5.14 18.13
CA LYS A 227 -38.48 -4.77 19.55
C LYS A 227 -37.10 -4.37 20.07
N LEU A 228 -36.06 -5.13 19.71
CA LEU A 228 -34.68 -4.81 20.07
C LEU A 228 -34.25 -3.46 19.46
N HIS A 229 -34.57 -3.22 18.19
CA HIS A 229 -34.24 -1.98 17.50
C HIS A 229 -34.98 -0.77 18.11
N GLU A 230 -36.22 -0.96 18.56
CA GLU A 230 -36.98 0.09 19.24
C GLU A 230 -36.45 0.38 20.65
N GLU A 231 -36.03 -0.64 21.40
CA GLU A 231 -35.40 -0.49 22.72
C GLU A 231 -34.06 0.26 22.63
N PHE A 232 -33.15 -0.17 21.75
CA PHE A 232 -31.89 0.54 21.51
C PHE A 232 -32.11 1.93 20.91
N GLY A 233 -33.12 2.10 20.07
CA GLY A 233 -33.49 3.41 19.51
C GLY A 233 -33.90 4.42 20.58
N LYS A 234 -34.50 3.97 21.69
CA LYS A 234 -34.83 4.82 22.84
C LYS A 234 -33.58 5.20 23.64
N GLU A 235 -32.72 4.22 23.91
CA GLU A 235 -31.45 4.43 24.63
C GLU A 235 -30.55 5.44 23.89
N ILE A 236 -30.44 5.32 22.57
CA ILE A 236 -29.66 6.27 21.75
C ILE A 236 -30.24 7.69 21.82
N LYS A 237 -31.58 7.83 21.76
CA LYS A 237 -32.23 9.15 21.87
C LYS A 237 -32.01 9.79 23.23
N GLU A 238 -32.02 9.01 24.29
CA GLU A 238 -31.73 9.46 25.64
C GLU A 238 -30.27 9.90 25.78
N LEU A 239 -29.33 9.12 25.24
CA LEU A 239 -27.91 9.48 25.20
C LEU A 239 -27.66 10.81 24.48
N ILE A 240 -28.33 11.02 23.34
CA ILE A 240 -28.24 12.27 22.57
C ILE A 240 -28.79 13.46 23.38
N ALA A 241 -29.91 13.27 24.08
CA ALA A 241 -30.49 14.31 24.93
C ALA A 241 -29.56 14.69 26.09
N ASP A 242 -28.93 13.70 26.71
CA ASP A 242 -27.99 13.92 27.81
C ASP A 242 -26.69 14.59 27.35
N TRP A 243 -26.17 14.20 26.19
CA TRP A 243 -25.04 14.89 25.56
C TRP A 243 -25.36 16.35 25.24
N SER A 244 -26.57 16.62 24.75
CA SER A 244 -27.03 17.97 24.44
C SER A 244 -27.17 18.84 25.70
N LYS A 245 -27.73 18.28 26.79
CA LYS A 245 -27.82 18.96 28.10
C LYS A 245 -26.44 19.23 28.69
N LYS A 246 -25.52 18.27 28.61
CA LYS A 246 -24.13 18.42 29.09
C LYS A 246 -23.37 19.51 28.33
N LYS A 247 -23.69 19.73 27.05
CA LYS A 247 -23.14 20.84 26.25
C LYS A 247 -23.66 22.22 26.66
N HIS A 248 -24.85 22.31 27.25
CA HIS A 248 -25.49 23.58 27.63
C HIS A 248 -25.39 23.89 29.14
N GLY A 249 -25.02 22.91 29.97
CA GLY A 249 -24.93 23.01 31.42
C GLY A 249 -23.50 23.18 31.97
N GLY A 250 -22.78 24.22 31.49
CA GLY A 250 -21.69 24.87 32.24
C GLY A 250 -20.34 24.15 32.40
N GLY A 251 -19.27 24.84 31.97
CA GLY A 251 -17.92 24.70 32.53
C GLY A 251 -16.84 24.42 31.49
N PHE A 252 -15.98 25.43 31.25
CA PHE A 252 -14.72 25.37 30.52
C PHE A 252 -14.02 24.00 30.59
N VAL A 253 -13.83 23.36 29.43
CA VAL A 253 -12.79 22.34 29.25
C VAL A 253 -12.09 22.64 27.92
N GLN A 254 -10.79 22.82 28.07
CA GLN A 254 -9.73 23.08 27.11
C GLN A 254 -10.04 22.76 25.64
N GLU A 255 -9.90 23.82 24.86
CA GLU A 255 -9.50 23.83 23.46
C GLU A 255 -8.18 23.04 23.31
N GLU A 256 -8.29 21.75 23.02
CA GLU A 256 -7.13 20.92 22.66
C GLU A 256 -7.36 20.24 21.31
N ASN A 257 -6.47 20.60 20.37
CA ASN A 257 -6.05 19.89 19.17
C ASN A 257 -7.14 19.54 18.16
N LEU A 258 -7.71 20.56 17.52
CA LEU A 258 -8.36 20.41 16.22
C LEU A 258 -7.47 21.05 15.13
N ILE A 259 -6.92 20.22 14.24
CA ILE A 259 -6.38 20.74 12.99
C ILE A 259 -7.58 21.07 12.09
N ASP A 260 -7.82 22.36 11.96
CA ASP A 260 -8.78 22.93 11.04
C ASP A 260 -8.18 22.92 9.63
N PHE A 261 -8.88 22.28 8.70
CA PHE A 261 -8.59 22.39 7.26
C PHE A 261 -9.63 23.36 6.70
N GLY A 262 -9.26 24.64 6.70
CA GLY A 262 -9.94 25.65 5.89
C GLY A 262 -10.03 25.25 4.42
#